data_AF-A0A9C8LJP7-F1
#
_entry.id   AF-A0A9C8LJP7-F1
#
_cell.length_a   1.000
_cell.length_b   1.000
_cell.length_c   1.000
_cell.angle_alpha   90.00
_cell.angle_beta   90.00
_cell.angle_gamma   90.00
#
_symmetry.space_group_name_H-M   'P 1'
#
loop_
_entity.id
_entity.type
_entity.pdbx_description
1 polymer ?
#
loop_
_entity_poly.entity_id
_entity_poly.type
_entity_poly.pdbx_seq_one_letter_code
_entity_poly.pdbx_strand_id
1 'polypeptide(L)' 'GYALGVGEVKLTGMVRPDRKMLTYFVDFTKAVQTRRLTMGVADGRVEADGETIYHVKDMKVALSES' A
#
# COMPACT_ATOMS: atom_id res chain seq x y z
N GLY A 1 -7.62 12.78 1.28
CA GLY A 1 -6.54 12.29 0.42
C GLY A 1 -7.09 11.31 -0.59
N TYR A 2 -6.41 11.09 -1.70
CA TYR A 2 -6.83 10.17 -2.76
C TYR A 2 -5.63 9.36 -3.27
N ALA A 3 -5.90 8.09 -3.62
CA ALA A 3 -4.90 7.24 -4.25
C ALA A 3 -4.63 7.76 -5.67
N LEU A 4 -3.36 7.92 -6.02
CA LEU A 4 -2.92 8.27 -7.36
C LEU A 4 -2.66 7.03 -8.22
N GLY A 5 -2.42 5.90 -7.57
CA GLY A 5 -2.16 4.63 -8.23
C GLY A 5 -1.07 3.84 -7.53
N VAL A 6 -0.62 2.80 -8.22
CA VAL A 6 0.38 1.86 -7.75
C VAL A 6 1.25 1.45 -8.93
N GLY A 7 2.54 1.23 -8.69
CA GLY A 7 3.46 0.77 -9.72
C GLY A 7 3.23 -0.71 -10.04
N GLU A 8 3.49 -1.57 -9.06
CA GLU A 8 3.33 -3.02 -9.20
C GLU A 8 2.49 -3.59 -8.05
N VAL A 9 1.60 -4.51 -8.41
CA VAL A 9 0.91 -5.38 -7.46
C VAL A 9 1.11 -6.82 -7.91
N LYS A 10 1.66 -7.65 -7.04
CA LYS A 10 1.74 -9.10 -7.21
C LYS A 10 0.77 -9.77 -6.27
N LEU A 11 -0.20 -10.48 -6.84
CA LEU A 11 -1.19 -11.26 -6.09
C LEU A 11 -0.80 -12.74 -6.18
N THR A 12 -0.22 -13.29 -5.11
CA THR A 12 0.28 -14.68 -5.08
C THR A 12 -0.60 -15.61 -4.26
N GLY A 13 -1.52 -15.06 -3.46
CA GLY A 13 -2.51 -15.81 -2.68
C GLY A 13 -3.91 -15.23 -2.79
N MET A 14 -4.85 -15.83 -2.07
CA MET A 14 -6.22 -15.34 -1.92
C MET A 14 -6.61 -15.32 -0.45
N VAL A 15 -7.37 -14.31 -0.05
CA VAL A 15 -8.03 -14.29 1.26
C VAL A 15 -9.27 -15.17 1.17
N ARG A 16 -9.23 -16.32 1.83
CA ARG A 16 -10.35 -17.27 1.95
C ARG A 16 -11.03 -17.13 3.32
N PRO A 17 -12.27 -17.59 3.48
CA PRO A 17 -13.02 -17.44 4.74
C PRO A 17 -12.38 -18.12 5.97
N ASP A 18 -11.45 -19.04 5.78
CA ASP A 18 -10.70 -19.74 6.84
C ASP A 18 -9.52 -18.93 7.39
N ARG A 19 -9.08 -17.86 6.70
CA ARG A 19 -8.04 -16.95 7.20
C ARG A 19 -8.56 -16.14 8.38
N LYS A 20 -7.73 -15.98 9.41
CA LYS A 20 -8.16 -15.36 10.68
C LYS A 20 -7.72 -13.91 10.81
N MET A 21 -6.53 -13.59 10.33
CA MET A 21 -5.96 -12.25 10.47
C MET A 21 -5.17 -11.82 9.24
N LEU A 22 -5.42 -10.59 8.79
CA LEU A 22 -4.61 -9.92 7.79
C LEU A 22 -3.73 -8.87 8.46
N THR A 23 -2.45 -8.84 8.10
CA THR A 23 -1.50 -7.82 8.56
C THR A 23 -1.00 -7.03 7.37
N TYR A 24 -1.14 -5.72 7.43
CA TYR A 24 -0.71 -4.81 6.38
C TYR A 24 0.59 -4.13 6.81
N PHE A 25 1.61 -4.25 5.97
CA PHE A 25 2.89 -3.57 6.16
C PHE A 25 3.01 -2.48 5.12
N VAL A 26 3.30 -1.27 5.58
CA VAL A 26 3.52 -0.10 4.73
C VAL A 26 4.88 0.49 5.10
N ASP A 27 5.77 0.54 4.13
CA ASP A 27 7.12 1.07 4.27
C ASP A 27 7.25 2.31 3.39
N PHE A 28 7.37 3.48 4.03
CA PHE A 28 7.44 4.76 3.32
C PHE A 28 8.80 4.92 2.66
N THR A 29 8.81 4.88 1.33
CA THR A 29 10.03 5.04 0.54
C THR A 29 10.30 6.50 0.22
N LYS A 30 9.25 7.32 0.10
CA LYS A 30 9.37 8.76 -0.20
C LYS A 30 8.18 9.55 0.31
N ALA A 31 8.44 10.79 0.73
CA ALA A 31 7.42 11.82 0.90
C ALA A 31 7.76 13.01 0.01
N VAL A 32 6.74 13.60 -0.61
CA VAL A 32 6.84 14.79 -1.47
C VAL A 32 5.90 15.84 -0.92
N GLN A 33 6.41 17.00 -0.57
CA GLN A 33 5.61 18.14 -0.13
C GLN A 33 5.99 19.37 -0.95
N THR A 34 5.03 19.90 -1.67
CA THR A 34 5.12 21.12 -2.47
C THR A 34 3.90 21.98 -2.17
N ARG A 35 3.92 23.25 -2.58
CA ARG A 35 2.77 24.17 -2.41
C ARG A 35 1.46 23.65 -3.04
N ARG A 36 1.53 22.75 -4.03
CA ARG A 36 0.36 22.27 -4.78
C ARG A 36 0.06 20.79 -4.57
N LEU A 37 0.95 20.05 -3.91
CA LEU A 37 0.86 18.61 -3.78
C LEU A 37 1.63 18.15 -2.55
N THR A 38 0.93 17.48 -1.65
CA THR A 38 1.53 16.63 -0.62
C THR A 38 1.22 15.18 -0.96
N MET A 39 2.24 14.33 -1.14
CA MET A 39 2.11 12.96 -1.59
C MET A 39 3.07 12.03 -0.85
N GLY A 40 2.59 10.88 -0.41
CA GLY A 40 3.39 9.77 0.08
C GLY A 40 3.59 8.70 -1.00
N VAL A 41 4.78 8.10 -1.02
CA VAL A 41 5.10 6.89 -1.77
C VAL A 41 5.54 5.82 -0.79
N ALA A 42 5.00 4.62 -0.93
CA ALA A 42 5.35 3.50 -0.09
C ALA A 42 5.40 2.19 -0.87
N ASP A 43 6.21 1.27 -0.36
CA ASP A 43 6.10 -0.14 -0.67
C ASP A 43 5.29 -0.83 0.42
N GLY A 44 4.83 -2.05 0.15
CA GLY A 44 4.09 -2.79 1.15
C GLY A 44 3.93 -4.26 0.85
N ARG A 45 3.40 -4.95 1.85
CA ARG A 45 2.96 -6.33 1.69
C ARG A 45 1.76 -6.59 2.58
N VAL A 46 0.99 -7.61 2.20
CA VAL A 46 -0.11 -8.12 3.02
C VAL A 46 0.20 -9.55 3.39
N GLU A 47 0.13 -9.83 4.69
CA GLU A 47 0.25 -11.17 5.24
C GLU A 47 -1.13 -11.67 5.66
N ALA A 48 -1.44 -12.92 5.38
CA ALA A 48 -2.59 -13.63 5.92
C ALA A 48 -2.10 -14.72 6.87
N ASP A 49 -2.42 -14.61 8.14
CA ASP A 49 -1.97 -15.51 9.21
C ASP A 49 -0.42 -15.70 9.23
N GLY A 50 0.32 -14.62 8.94
CA GLY A 50 1.79 -14.59 8.89
C GLY A 50 2.41 -14.99 7.54
N GLU A 51 1.61 -15.40 6.56
CA GLU A 51 2.08 -15.72 5.20
C GLU A 51 1.90 -14.52 4.26
N THR A 52 2.96 -14.05 3.60
CA THR A 52 2.84 -12.96 2.62
C THR A 52 2.09 -13.43 1.36
N ILE A 53 0.95 -12.80 1.08
CA ILE A 53 0.10 -13.15 -0.07
C ILE A 53 0.07 -12.06 -1.14
N TYR A 54 0.39 -10.81 -0.79
CA TYR A 54 0.44 -9.68 -1.72
C TYR A 54 1.73 -8.90 -1.54
N HIS A 55 2.34 -8.50 -2.65
CA HIS A 55 3.42 -7.54 -2.69
C HIS A 55 2.99 -6.30 -3.46
N VAL A 56 3.33 -5.12 -2.91
CA VAL A 56 3.00 -3.83 -3.50
C VAL A 56 4.27 -2.99 -3.59
N LYS A 57 4.50 -2.41 -4.76
CA LYS A 57 5.60 -1.47 -5.02
C LYS A 57 5.08 -0.14 -5.54
N ASP A 58 5.71 0.94 -5.08
CA ASP A 58 5.45 2.31 -5.52
C ASP A 58 3.98 2.73 -5.41
N MET A 59 3.31 2.42 -4.30
CA MET A 59 1.96 2.92 -4.02
C MET A 59 2.02 4.42 -3.76
N LYS A 60 1.15 5.21 -4.38
CA LYS A 60 1.16 6.68 -4.31
C LYS A 60 -0.16 7.21 -3.82
N VAL A 61 -0.12 8.06 -2.78
CA VAL A 61 -1.30 8.71 -2.20
C VAL A 61 -1.05 10.19 -2.08
N ALA A 62 -1.95 11.02 -2.61
CA ALA A 62 -1.94 12.46 -2.43
C ALA A 62 -2.86 12.85 -1.27
N LEU A 63 -2.44 13.83 -0.48
CA LEU A 63 -3.33 14.51 0.46
C LEU A 63 -4.16 15.54 -0.33
N SER A 64 -5.44 15.61 -0.01
CA SER A 64 -6.33 16.63 -0.54
C SER A 64 -6.33 17.76 0.47
N GLU A 65 -5.93 18.95 0.06
CA GLU A 65 -6.28 20.17 0.76
C GLU A 65 -7.74 20.43 0.42
N SER A 66 -8.60 20.42 1.44
CA SER A 66 -10.00 20.83 1.28
C SER A 66 -10.05 22.35 1.33
#